data_AF-A0A1F5P2L3-F1
#
_entry.id   AF-A0A1F5P2L3-F1
#
_cell.length_a   1.000
_cell.length_b   1.000
_cell.length_c   1.000
_cell.angle_alpha   90.00
_cell.angle_beta   90.00
_cell.angle_gamma   90.00
#
_symmetry.space_group_name_H-M   'P 1'
#
loop_
_entity.id
_entity.type
_entity.pdbx_description
1 polymer ?
#
loop_
_entity_poly.entity_id
_entity_poly.type
_entity_poly.pdbx_seq_one_letter_code
_entity_poly.pdbx_strand_id
1 'polypeptide(L)' 'MQDMQNVKSHLMEHATYPATKADLVAHCNGLSDFSDEDKKEFADKLPEGTYNSAEEVTTALGM' A
#
# COMPACT_ATOMS: atom_id res chain seq x y z
N MET A 1 0.88 11.30 1.87
CA MET A 1 0.44 10.32 2.88
C MET A 1 0.38 10.95 4.26
N GLN A 2 -0.77 11.51 4.64
CA GLN A 2 -0.98 11.98 6.02
C GLN A 2 -1.27 10.82 7.00
N ASP A 3 -1.79 9.69 6.50
CA ASP A 3 -2.27 8.57 7.30
C ASP A 3 -1.42 7.29 7.14
N MET A 4 -0.10 7.44 7.22
CA MET A 4 0.86 6.32 7.07
C MET A 4 0.60 5.15 8.02
N GLN A 5 0.12 5.42 9.23
CA GLN A 5 -0.24 4.37 10.20
C GLN A 5 -1.48 3.59 9.75
N ASN A 6 -2.45 4.27 9.13
CA ASN A 6 -3.67 3.65 8.64
C ASN A 6 -3.38 2.77 7.42
N VAL A 7 -2.51 3.23 6.50
CA VAL A 7 -2.00 2.43 5.37
C VAL A 7 -1.35 1.15 5.87
N LYS A 8 -0.45 1.25 6.87
CA LYS A 8 0.22 0.08 7.44
C LYS A 8 -0.75 -0.90 8.09
N SER A 9 -1.69 -0.44 8.92
CA SER A 9 -2.69 -1.32 9.51
C SER A 9 -3.55 -2.02 8.46
N HIS A 10 -4.03 -1.29 7.44
CA HIS A 10 -4.79 -1.90 6.35
C HIS A 10 -3.97 -2.93 5.56
N LEU A 11 -2.72 -2.63 5.27
CA LEU A 11 -1.80 -3.57 4.61
C LEU A 11 -1.51 -4.80 5.47
N MET A 12 -1.49 -4.69 6.80
CA MET A 12 -1.25 -5.81 7.70
C MET A 12 -2.51 -6.65 7.95
N GLU A 13 -3.68 -6.04 8.03
CA GLU A 13 -4.93 -6.71 8.39
C GLU A 13 -5.74 -7.20 7.18
N HIS A 14 -5.62 -6.55 6.03
CA HIS A 14 -6.49 -6.81 4.86
C HIS A 14 -5.75 -7.24 3.59
N ALA A 15 -4.46 -6.95 3.45
CA ALA A 15 -3.72 -7.37 2.26
C ALA A 15 -3.27 -8.83 2.39
N THR A 16 -3.47 -9.60 1.31
CA THR A 16 -3.02 -10.99 1.23
C THR A 16 -1.69 -11.03 0.50
N TYR A 17 -0.66 -11.55 1.15
CA TYR A 17 0.68 -11.67 0.56
C TYR A 17 0.99 -13.11 0.12
N PRO A 18 1.81 -13.31 -0.93
CA PRO A 18 2.54 -12.30 -1.70
C PRO A 18 1.64 -11.49 -2.66
N ALA A 19 1.81 -10.17 -2.66
CA ALA A 19 1.05 -9.22 -3.48
C ALA A 19 1.99 -8.42 -4.38
N THR A 20 1.56 -8.12 -5.60
CA THR A 20 2.32 -7.24 -6.50
C THR A 20 1.95 -5.78 -6.27
N LYS A 21 2.80 -4.83 -6.71
CA LYS A 21 2.44 -3.41 -6.75
C LYS A 21 1.05 -3.18 -7.34
N ALA A 22 0.72 -3.84 -8.46
CA ALA A 22 -0.57 -3.69 -9.11
C ALA A 22 -1.73 -4.17 -8.23
N ASP A 23 -1.55 -5.29 -7.53
CA ASP A 23 -2.54 -5.84 -6.61
C ASP A 23 -2.76 -4.91 -5.40
N LEU A 24 -1.66 -4.42 -4.81
CA LEU A 24 -1.70 -3.47 -3.69
C LEU A 24 -2.32 -2.13 -4.09
N VAL A 25 -2.02 -1.61 -5.29
CA VAL A 25 -2.61 -0.38 -5.82
C VAL A 25 -4.09 -0.57 -6.15
N ALA A 26 -4.49 -1.72 -6.69
CA ALA A 26 -5.89 -2.04 -6.92
C ALA A 26 -6.67 -2.17 -5.59
N HIS A 27 -6.07 -2.85 -4.62
CA HIS A 27 -6.61 -2.96 -3.27
C HIS A 27 -6.78 -1.57 -2.64
N CYS A 28 -5.70 -0.76 -2.65
CA CYS A 28 -5.71 0.60 -2.11
C CYS A 28 -6.72 1.51 -2.84
N ASN A 29 -6.89 1.37 -4.16
CA ASN A 29 -7.94 2.10 -4.90
C ASN A 29 -9.36 1.75 -4.46
N GLY A 30 -9.59 0.49 -4.09
CA GLY A 30 -10.88 0.01 -3.57
C GLY A 30 -11.18 0.45 -2.13
N LEU A 31 -10.18 0.95 -1.40
CA LEU A 31 -10.38 1.46 -0.05
C LEU A 31 -11.02 2.85 -0.12
N SER A 32 -12.24 2.96 0.42
CA SER A 32 -12.95 4.24 0.53
C SER A 32 -12.38 5.14 1.63
N ASP A 33 -11.48 4.60 2.46
CA ASP A 33 -10.82 5.29 3.58
C ASP A 33 -9.64 6.18 3.13
N PHE A 34 -9.12 5.96 1.91
CA PHE A 34 -8.03 6.75 1.34
C PHE A 34 -8.52 7.74 0.29
N SER A 35 -7.94 8.94 0.31
CA SER A 35 -8.16 9.94 -0.74
C SER A 35 -7.45 9.54 -2.03
N ASP A 36 -7.94 10.03 -3.18
CA ASP A 36 -7.28 9.84 -4.48
C ASP A 36 -5.82 10.28 -4.49
N GLU A 37 -5.48 11.31 -3.71
CA GLU A 37 -4.11 11.78 -3.55
C GLU A 37 -3.21 10.74 -2.84
N ASP A 38 -3.68 10.14 -1.74
CA ASP A 38 -2.96 9.07 -1.04
C ASP A 38 -2.81 7.82 -1.90
N LYS A 39 -3.86 7.44 -2.64
CA LYS A 39 -3.84 6.32 -3.58
C LYS A 39 -2.80 6.52 -4.67
N LYS A 40 -2.74 7.74 -5.21
CA LYS A 40 -1.79 8.11 -6.26
C LYS A 40 -0.37 8.20 -5.72
N GLU A 41 -0.18 8.79 -4.55
CA GLU A 41 1.13 8.83 -3.88
C GLU A 41 1.63 7.43 -3.53
N PHE A 42 0.74 6.52 -3.11
CA PHE A 42 1.05 5.10 -2.88
C PHE A 42 1.51 4.41 -4.16
N ALA A 43 0.78 4.58 -5.25
CA ALA A 43 1.16 4.00 -6.54
C ALA A 43 2.47 4.59 -7.10
N ASP A 44 2.75 5.86 -6.83
CA ASP A 44 3.95 6.55 -7.30
C ASP A 44 5.19 6.17 -6.47
N LYS A 45 5.05 6.17 -5.14
CA LYS A 45 6.14 5.82 -4.21
C LYS A 45 6.45 4.33 -4.17
N LEU A 46 5.45 3.46 -4.33
CA LEU A 46 5.67 2.02 -4.25
C LEU A 46 6.42 1.56 -5.51
N PRO A 47 7.65 1.05 -5.40
CA PRO A 47 8.37 0.54 -6.55
C PRO A 47 7.66 -0.67 -7.15
N GLU A 48 7.90 -0.92 -8.43
CA GLU A 48 7.33 -2.09 -9.09
C GLU A 48 8.02 -3.35 -8.57
N GLY A 49 7.22 -4.29 -8.04
CA GLY A 49 7.74 -5.49 -7.41
C GLY A 49 6.66 -6.36 -6.78
N THR A 50 7.11 -7.48 -6.22
CA THR A 50 6.28 -8.39 -5.41
C THR A 50 6.71 -8.26 -3.97
N TYR A 51 5.73 -8.06 -3.10
CA TYR A 51 5.88 -7.90 -1.67
C TYR A 51 5.34 -9.15 -0.98
N ASN A 52 6.10 -9.73 -0.07
CA ASN A 52 5.70 -10.92 0.67
C ASN A 52 5.08 -10.59 2.04
N SER A 53 5.22 -9.33 2.48
CA SER A 53 4.68 -8.85 3.74
C SER A 53 4.42 -7.35 3.67
N ALA A 54 3.53 -6.87 4.54
CA ALA A 54 3.27 -5.44 4.72
C ALA A 54 4.53 -4.66 5.11
N GLU A 55 5.46 -5.29 5.84
CA GLU A 55 6.74 -4.69 6.18
C GLU A 55 7.55 -4.32 4.93
N GLU A 56 7.63 -5.20 3.93
CA GLU A 56 8.33 -4.91 2.67
C GLU A 56 7.70 -3.73 1.92
N VAL A 57 6.36 -3.65 1.94
CA VAL A 57 5.63 -2.51 1.35
C VAL A 57 5.99 -1.22 2.07
N THR A 58 5.95 -1.20 3.41
CA THR A 58 6.30 -0.02 4.20
C THR A 58 7.77 0.39 4.05
N THR A 59 8.69 -0.58 4.04
CA THR A 59 10.12 -0.33 3.77
C THR A 59 10.33 0.24 2.37
N ALA A 60 9.62 -0.29 1.36
CA ALA A 60 9.72 0.22 -0.01
C ALA A 60 9.12 1.63 -0.18
N LEU A 61 8.17 2.01 0.66
CA LEU A 61 7.64 3.37 0.77
C LEU A 61 8.53 4.31 1.60
N GLY A 62 9.60 3.78 2.21
CA GLY A 62 10.55 4.55 3.03
C GLY A 62 10.06 4.82 4.47
N MET A 63 9.26 3.92 5.04
CA MET A 63 8.69 4.01 6.40
C MET A 63 9.34 3.03 7.38
#